data_AF-A0A7C2NYN3-F1
#
_entry.id   AF-A0A7C2NYN3-F1
#
_cell.length_a   1.000
_cell.length_b   1.000
_cell.length_c   1.000
_cell.angle_alpha   90.00
_cell.angle_beta   90.00
_cell.angle_gamma   90.00
#
_symmetry.space_group_name_H-M   'P 1'
#
loop_
_entity.id
_entity.type
_entity.pdbx_description
1 polymer ?
#
loop_
_entity_poly.entity_id
_entity_poly.type
_entity_poly.pdbx_seq_one_letter_code
_entity_poly.pdbx_strand_id
1 'polypeptide(L)'
;MAGRSVDLVCADYQVTGASMGHGRGGATFRCTVAPVTEELLKSLDDIARSNGTLRLVFPKRPLVLERIEVQRIEPSSALISGRVVDASP
;
A
#
# COMPACT_ATOMS: atom_id res chain seq x y z
N MET A 1 -8.65 -19.51 -4.65
CA MET A 1 -8.82 -18.30 -5.49
C MET A 1 -7.61 -17.42 -5.25
N ALA A 2 -6.77 -17.19 -6.26
CA ALA A 2 -5.65 -16.28 -6.10
C ALA A 2 -6.23 -14.86 -5.93
N GLY A 3 -6.04 -14.27 -4.75
CA GLY A 3 -6.46 -12.89 -4.49
C GLY A 3 -5.74 -11.94 -5.45
N ARG A 4 -6.44 -10.92 -5.94
CA ARG A 4 -5.85 -9.90 -6.82
C ARG A 4 -4.78 -9.14 -6.03
N SER A 5 -3.58 -9.05 -6.58
CA SER A 5 -2.45 -8.36 -5.95
C SER A 5 -1.88 -7.28 -6.86
N VAL A 6 -1.45 -6.16 -6.27
CA VAL A 6 -0.64 -5.13 -6.95
C VAL A 6 0.69 -5.03 -6.24
N ASP A 7 1.77 -5.01 -7.02
CA ASP A 7 3.12 -4.79 -6.51
C ASP A 7 3.47 -3.30 -6.73
N LEU A 8 3.84 -2.62 -5.65
CA LEU A 8 4.38 -1.26 -5.70
C LEU A 8 5.86 -1.33 -5.34
N VAL A 9 6.74 -1.19 -6.34
CA VAL A 9 8.18 -1.16 -6.13
C VAL A 9 8.56 0.19 -5.54
N CYS A 10 8.74 0.24 -4.21
CA CYS A 10 8.93 1.49 -3.49
C CYS A 10 10.20 2.25 -3.87
N ALA A 11 11.15 1.62 -4.57
CA ALA A 11 12.33 2.29 -5.12
C ALA A 11 12.01 3.21 -6.31
N ASP A 12 10.89 2.98 -7.00
CA ASP A 12 10.45 3.78 -8.15
C ASP A 12 9.66 5.04 -7.73
N TYR A 13 9.41 5.19 -6.43
CA TYR A 13 8.59 6.27 -5.87
C TYR A 13 9.28 6.95 -4.70
N GLN A 14 8.98 8.23 -4.51
CA GLN A 14 9.22 8.94 -3.27
C GLN A 14 8.18 8.50 -2.23
N VAL A 15 8.61 7.64 -1.32
CA VAL A 15 7.81 7.19 -0.17
C VAL A 15 8.14 8.04 1.06
N THR A 16 7.14 8.72 1.62
CA THR A 16 7.29 9.62 2.79
C THR A 16 6.23 9.35 3.84
N GLY A 17 6.43 9.89 5.06
CA GLY A 17 5.45 9.77 6.15
C GLY A 17 5.18 8.34 6.63
N ALA A 18 6.08 7.40 6.29
CA ALA A 18 5.95 6.00 6.62
C ALA A 18 5.81 5.82 8.15
N SER A 19 4.76 5.14 8.58
CA SER A 19 4.50 4.90 9.99
C SER A 19 3.76 3.60 10.21
N MET A 20 4.02 2.98 11.37
CA MET A 20 3.33 1.78 11.84
C MET A 20 2.48 2.10 13.06
N GLY A 21 1.24 1.64 13.04
CA GLY A 21 0.33 1.65 14.17
C GLY A 21 0.08 0.23 14.68
N HIS A 22 -0.15 0.08 15.99
CA HIS A 22 -0.54 -1.19 16.59
C HIS A 22 -1.89 -1.02 17.26
N GLY A 23 -2.87 -1.83 16.85
CA GLY A 23 -4.20 -1.84 17.44
C GLY A 23 -4.65 -3.26 17.79
N ARG A 24 -5.84 -3.38 18.41
CA ARG A 24 -6.44 -4.69 18.71
C ARG A 24 -6.66 -5.56 17.47
N GLY A 25 -6.73 -4.95 16.29
CA GLY A 25 -6.84 -5.61 14.99
C GLY A 25 -5.51 -5.90 14.29
N GLY A 26 -4.36 -5.84 14.98
CA GLY A 26 -3.04 -6.07 14.38
C GLY A 26 -2.28 -4.79 14.03
N ALA A 27 -1.19 -4.94 13.29
CA ALA A 27 -0.36 -3.83 12.83
C ALA A 27 -0.95 -3.18 11.57
N THR A 28 -0.98 -1.86 11.52
CA THR A 28 -1.31 -1.08 10.34
C THR A 28 -0.08 -0.34 9.86
N PHE A 29 0.07 -0.23 8.55
CA PHE A 29 1.12 0.56 7.92
C PHE A 29 0.45 1.67 7.11
N ARG A 30 1.07 2.85 7.10
CA ARG A 30 0.68 3.95 6.22
C ARG A 30 1.89 4.65 5.64
N CYS A 31 1.78 5.13 4.40
CA CYS A 31 2.79 5.97 3.76
C CYS A 31 2.17 6.84 2.66
N THR A 32 2.78 7.98 2.38
CA THR A 32 2.49 8.77 1.19
C THR A 32 3.44 8.37 0.06
N VAL A 33 2.91 8.20 -1.13
CA VAL A 33 3.65 7.82 -2.35
C VAL A 33 3.48 8.91 -3.40
N ALA A 34 4.58 9.33 -4.02
CA ALA A 34 4.61 10.26 -5.16
C ALA A 34 5.81 9.95 -6.07
N PRO A 35 5.79 10.26 -7.38
CA PRO A 35 4.60 10.63 -8.13
C PRO A 35 3.73 9.38 -8.39
N VAL A 36 2.41 9.51 -8.29
CA VAL A 36 1.48 8.46 -8.71
C VAL A 36 0.77 8.86 -10.01
N THR A 37 0.62 7.91 -10.93
CA THR A 37 -0.16 8.11 -12.17
C THR A 37 -1.63 7.79 -11.92
N GLU A 38 -2.52 8.28 -12.78
CA GLU A 38 -3.95 7.91 -12.72
C GLU A 38 -4.18 6.41 -12.90
N GLU A 39 -3.35 5.73 -13.71
CA GLU A 39 -3.42 4.27 -13.88
C GLU A 39 -3.02 3.50 -12.63
N LEU A 40 -2.00 3.97 -11.91
CA LEU A 40 -1.63 3.40 -10.62
C LEU A 40 -2.73 3.65 -9.59
N LEU A 41 -3.24 4.88 -9.50
CA LEU A 41 -4.34 5.23 -8.59
C LEU A 41 -5.56 4.34 -8.84
N LYS A 42 -5.95 4.15 -10.10
CA LYS A 42 -7.05 3.26 -10.47
C LYS A 42 -6.78 1.81 -10.04
N SER A 43 -5.55 1.33 -10.22
CA SER A 43 -5.17 -0.02 -9.79
C SER A 43 -5.22 -0.18 -8.27
N LEU A 44 -4.82 0.85 -7.52
CA LEU A 44 -4.90 0.91 -6.05
C LEU A 44 -6.35 0.99 -5.56
N ASP A 45 -7.20 1.77 -6.22
CA ASP A 45 -8.64 1.86 -5.93
C ASP A 45 -9.35 0.52 -6.21
N ASP A 46 -8.99 -0.17 -7.29
CA ASP A 46 -9.56 -1.47 -7.66
C ASP A 46 -9.19 -2.57 -6.65
N ILE A 47 -7.94 -2.63 -6.17
CA ILE A 47 -7.55 -3.59 -5.12
C ILE A 47 -8.22 -3.28 -3.79
N ALA A 48 -8.36 -2.00 -3.43
CA ALA A 48 -9.04 -1.59 -2.20
C ALA A 48 -10.51 -2.06 -2.21
N ARG A 49 -11.21 -1.87 -3.34
CA ARG A 49 -12.61 -2.31 -3.51
C ARG A 49 -12.79 -3.82 -3.56
N SER A 50 -11.80 -4.55 -4.08
CA SER A 50 -11.87 -6.01 -4.23
C SER A 50 -11.34 -6.79 -3.03
N ASN A 51 -10.97 -6.11 -1.93
CA ASN A 51 -10.26 -6.72 -0.80
C ASN A 51 -9.01 -7.49 -1.26
N GLY A 52 -8.32 -6.95 -2.26
CA GLY A 52 -7.04 -7.47 -2.74
C GLY A 52 -5.91 -7.18 -1.76
N THR A 53 -4.70 -7.57 -2.16
CA THR A 53 -3.48 -7.29 -1.42
C THR A 53 -2.59 -6.29 -2.15
N LEU A 54 -1.91 -5.44 -1.40
CA LEU A 54 -0.91 -4.52 -1.91
C LEU A 54 0.43 -4.95 -1.35
N ARG A 55 1.38 -5.22 -2.23
CA ARG A 55 2.73 -5.60 -1.85
C ARG A 55 3.65 -4.42 -2.10
N LEU A 56 4.05 -3.77 -1.01
CA LEU A 56 5.06 -2.73 -1.02
C LEU A 56 6.44 -3.41 -1.09
N VAL A 57 7.07 -3.40 -2.26
CA VAL A 57 8.34 -4.07 -2.49
C VAL A 57 9.48 -3.13 -2.09
N PHE A 58 10.05 -3.39 -0.92
CA PHE A 58 11.30 -2.75 -0.47
C PHE A 58 12.52 -3.65 -0.77
N PRO A 59 13.74 -3.09 -0.89
CA PRO A 59 14.92 -3.85 -1.30
C PRO A 59 15.25 -5.07 -0.43
N LYS A 60 14.98 -4.99 0.88
CA LYS A 60 15.24 -6.10 1.81
C LYS A 60 14.07 -7.08 1.89
N ARG A 61 12.84 -6.55 1.88
CA ARG A 61 11.66 -7.33 2.26
C ARG A 61 10.38 -6.66 1.81
N PRO A 62 9.49 -7.37 1.12
CA PRO A 62 8.18 -6.83 0.81
C PRO A 62 7.32 -6.74 2.07
N LEU A 63 6.48 -5.71 2.13
CA LEU A 63 5.41 -5.59 3.12
C LEU A 63 4.09 -5.84 2.41
N VAL A 64 3.30 -6.81 2.89
CA VAL A 64 2.00 -7.12 2.31
C VAL A 64 0.89 -6.51 3.16
N LEU A 65 0.06 -5.70 2.52
CA LEU A 65 -1.10 -5.05 3.11
C LEU A 65 -2.41 -5.66 2.61
N GLU A 66 -3.36 -5.84 3.51
CA GLU A 66 -4.78 -6.07 3.22
C GLU A 66 -5.61 -4.89 3.73
N ARG A 67 -6.93 -4.89 3.45
CA ARG A 67 -7.87 -3.85 3.89
C ARG A 67 -7.32 -2.46 3.56
N ILE A 68 -6.95 -2.30 2.29
CA ILE A 68 -6.21 -1.15 1.81
C ILE A 68 -7.15 0.04 1.72
N GLU A 69 -6.68 1.19 2.18
CA GLU A 69 -7.33 2.48 1.98
C GLU A 69 -6.39 3.38 1.18
N VAL A 70 -6.95 4.09 0.20
CA VAL A 70 -6.22 5.00 -0.68
C VAL A 70 -6.88 6.36 -0.58
N GLN A 71 -6.11 7.37 -0.18
CA GLN A 71 -6.56 8.75 -0.13
C GLN A 71 -5.67 9.60 -1.03
N ARG A 72 -6.26 10.22 -2.06
CA ARG A 72 -5.57 11.21 -2.89
C ARG A 72 -5.30 12.46 -2.05
N ILE A 73 -4.04 12.90 -1.96
CA ILE A 73 -3.66 14.12 -1.24
C ILE A 73 -3.48 15.27 -2.23
N GLU A 74 -2.71 15.05 -3.29
CA GLU A 74 -2.46 16.01 -4.37
C GLU A 74 -2.60 15.31 -5.74
N PRO A 75 -2.58 16.03 -6.88
CA PRO A 75 -2.77 15.43 -8.20
C PRO A 75 -1.81 14.29 -8.55
N SER A 76 -0.66 14.22 -7.87
CA SER A 76 0.37 13.19 -8.10
C SER A 76 0.82 12.51 -6.81
N SER A 77 0.03 12.60 -5.73
CA SER A 77 0.37 11.93 -4.47
C SER A 77 -0.83 11.25 -3.81
N ALA A 78 -0.57 10.08 -3.23
CA ALA A 78 -1.57 9.30 -2.51
C ALA A 78 -1.05 8.84 -1.16
N LEU A 79 -1.88 8.97 -0.13
CA LEU A 79 -1.71 8.27 1.13
C LEU A 79 -2.31 6.87 0.98
N ILE A 80 -1.47 5.88 1.24
CA ILE A 80 -1.84 4.48 1.26
C ILE A 80 -1.80 4.03 2.71
N SER A 81 -2.84 3.34 3.15
CA SER A 81 -2.87 2.67 4.45
C SER A 81 -3.40 1.24 4.30
N GLY A 82 -3.05 0.36 5.23
CA GLY A 82 -3.58 -1.00 5.25
C GLY A 82 -3.09 -1.80 6.45
N ARG A 83 -3.73 -2.94 6.69
CA ARG A 83 -3.31 -3.90 7.72
C ARG A 83 -2.18 -4.77 7.19
N VAL A 84 -1.11 -4.91 7.97
CA VAL A 84 0.00 -5.81 7.66
C VAL A 84 -0.44 -7.25 7.88
N VAL A 85 -0.31 -8.09 6.85
CA VAL A 85 -0.69 -9.52 6.90
C VAL A 85 0.48 -10.46 6.75
N ASP A 86 1.50 -10.05 6.03
CA ASP A 86 2.72 -10.80 5.93
C ASP A 86 3.90 -9.86 6.07
N ALA A 87 4.55 -10.00 7.21
CA ALA A 87 5.89 -9.54 7.45
C ALA A 87 6.73 -10.77 7.89
N SER A 88 6.78 -11.85 7.10
CA SER A 88 7.58 -13.05 7.40
C SER A 88 9.09 -12.79 7.36
N PRO A 89 9.83 -12.99 8.48
CA PRO A 89 11.27 -12.78 8.70
C PRO A 89 12.17 -12.87 7.47
#